data_AF-A0A821P6Q1-F1
#
_entry.id   AF-A0A821P6Q1-F1
#
_cell.length_a   1.000
_cell.length_b   1.000
_cell.length_c   1.000
_cell.angle_alpha   90.00
_cell.angle_beta   90.00
_cell.angle_gamma   90.00
#
_symmetry.space_group_name_H-M   'P 1'
#
loop_
_entity.id
_entity.type
_entity.pdbx_description
1 polymer ?
#
loop_
_entity_poly.entity_id
_entity_poly.type
_entity_poly.pdbx_seq_one_letter_code
_entity_poly.pdbx_strand_id
1 'polypeptide(L)'
;MDIPTVNHHVGSTERVFVAHVNDLNDFYLHSELVRDSLVKLGQELYAEYSESLTKKSLGINETLNIDDYCACPSESEDWYRGLIRQIDSNGNAIVFKIDYGDVQYVPIQFLRPLHKRFIQLHRLAFHCSLVNLIKPLDGWSVKLVDEFRSRLTTTFLYAKFINYNEIRDISEVEITEKSSKTSLNNDFQPYQMQRLVLPINDKFLYEHIPLEKIESIQANQIRMLYYICPSRFYIYLRENINSYTNFQNDLHKAVQNLRSISTPVKYQVIVKKM
;
A
#
# COMPACT_ATOMS: atom_id res chain seq x y z
N MET A 1 12.86 -2.74 -12.08
CA MET A 1 13.13 -3.27 -10.73
C MET A 1 12.22 -2.50 -9.79
N ASP A 2 11.47 -3.18 -8.94
CA ASP A 2 10.53 -2.54 -8.02
C ASP A 2 11.28 -2.08 -6.75
N ILE A 3 10.96 -0.91 -6.21
CA ILE A 3 11.57 -0.43 -4.97
C ILE A 3 10.97 -1.24 -3.81
N PRO A 4 11.81 -1.93 -2.99
CA PRO A 4 11.32 -2.74 -1.88
C PRO A 4 10.51 -1.91 -0.89
N THR A 5 9.57 -2.55 -0.22
CA THR A 5 8.69 -1.91 0.75
C THR A 5 9.35 -1.93 2.13
N VAL A 6 8.84 -1.15 3.09
CA VAL A 6 9.45 -1.12 4.42
C VAL A 6 9.30 -2.48 5.10
N ASN A 7 10.42 -3.07 5.50
CA ASN A 7 10.42 -4.28 6.31
C ASN A 7 9.87 -3.97 7.71
N HIS A 8 8.79 -4.65 8.08
CA HIS A 8 8.25 -4.66 9.44
C HIS A 8 7.84 -6.08 9.81
N HIS A 9 7.78 -6.37 11.10
CA HIS A 9 7.37 -7.67 11.61
C HIS A 9 5.97 -7.61 12.17
N VAL A 10 5.10 -8.52 11.73
CA VAL A 10 3.78 -8.70 12.36
C VAL A 10 3.97 -8.98 13.85
N GLY A 11 3.28 -8.22 14.69
CA GLY A 11 3.38 -8.22 16.14
C GLY A 11 4.31 -7.13 16.71
N SER A 12 5.11 -6.46 15.88
CA SER A 12 5.96 -5.35 16.35
C SER A 12 5.14 -4.10 16.68
N THR A 13 5.72 -3.24 17.51
CA THR A 13 5.21 -1.89 17.78
C THR A 13 6.31 -0.88 17.50
N GLU A 14 6.01 0.15 16.72
CA GLU A 14 6.94 1.23 16.40
C GLU A 14 6.42 2.58 16.84
N ARG A 15 7.35 3.47 17.20
CA ARG A 15 7.02 4.88 17.37
C ARG A 15 7.01 5.53 15.99
N VAL A 16 5.90 6.17 15.66
CA VAL A 16 5.63 6.67 14.32
C VAL A 16 5.09 8.10 14.34
N PHE A 17 5.17 8.74 13.19
CA PHE A 17 4.49 10.00 12.88
C PHE A 17 3.78 9.90 11.53
N VAL A 18 2.76 10.72 11.34
CA VAL A 18 1.96 10.71 10.13
C VAL A 18 2.73 11.30 8.96
N ALA A 19 2.75 10.58 7.84
CA ALA A 19 3.28 11.06 6.56
C ALA A 19 2.16 11.62 5.69
N HIS A 20 1.08 10.86 5.53
CA HIS A 20 -0.10 11.26 4.76
C HIS A 20 -1.36 10.50 5.20
N VAL A 21 -2.54 11.07 4.97
CA VAL A 21 -3.83 10.43 5.30
C VAL A 21 -4.81 10.64 4.15
N ASN A 22 -5.14 9.57 3.43
CA ASN A 22 -6.28 9.55 2.51
C ASN A 22 -7.57 9.25 3.29
N ASP A 23 -7.58 8.16 4.07
CA ASP A 23 -8.67 7.79 4.96
C ASP A 23 -8.22 6.80 6.07
N LEU A 24 -9.17 6.24 6.83
CA LEU A 24 -8.90 5.35 7.96
C LEU A 24 -8.38 3.96 7.55
N ASN A 25 -8.53 3.57 6.28
CA ASN A 25 -8.04 2.33 5.70
C ASN A 25 -6.91 2.54 4.67
N ASP A 26 -6.49 3.79 4.45
CA ASP A 26 -5.43 4.18 3.53
C ASP A 26 -4.71 5.43 4.06
N PHE A 27 -3.65 5.21 4.82
CA PHE A 27 -2.80 6.27 5.34
C PHE A 27 -1.35 5.80 5.42
N TYR A 28 -0.44 6.73 5.61
CA TYR A 28 0.99 6.50 5.55
C TYR A 28 1.68 7.02 6.80
N LEU A 29 2.59 6.20 7.33
CA LEU A 29 3.32 6.48 8.55
C LEU A 29 4.83 6.39 8.32
N HIS A 30 5.58 7.25 8.98
CA HIS A 30 7.04 7.12 9.09
C HIS A 30 7.42 6.59 10.47
N SER A 31 8.33 5.61 10.50
CA SER A 31 9.03 5.26 11.74
C SER A 31 9.86 6.44 12.23
N GLU A 32 9.95 6.64 13.55
CA GLU A 32 10.91 7.60 14.10
C GLU A 32 12.35 7.27 13.68
N LEU A 33 12.65 5.97 13.45
CA LEU A 33 13.98 5.50 13.05
C LEU A 33 14.41 5.94 11.65
N VAL A 34 13.46 6.30 10.77
CA VAL A 34 13.78 6.72 9.40
C VAL A 34 13.93 8.23 9.24
N ARG A 35 13.77 9.03 10.31
CA ARG A 35 13.82 10.50 10.24
C ARG A 35 15.11 11.01 9.60
N ASP A 36 16.26 10.52 10.06
CA ASP A 36 17.56 10.95 9.52
C ASP A 36 17.76 10.48 8.07
N SER A 37 17.21 9.32 7.73
CA SER A 37 17.25 8.78 6.36
C SER A 37 16.40 9.62 5.41
N LEU A 38 15.24 10.11 5.83
CA LEU A 38 14.40 11.04 5.05
C LEU A 38 15.13 12.35 4.79
N VAL A 39 15.75 12.94 5.81
CA VAL A 39 16.53 14.20 5.68
C VAL A 39 17.69 14.00 4.70
N LYS A 40 18.46 12.92 4.89
CA LYS A 40 19.58 12.57 4.00
C LYS A 40 19.13 12.34 2.56
N LEU A 41 18.04 11.60 2.36
CA LEU A 41 17.47 11.34 1.03
C LEU A 41 17.09 12.65 0.33
N GLY A 42 16.41 13.55 1.03
CA GLY A 42 16.03 14.86 0.47
C GLY A 42 17.26 15.68 0.04
N GLN A 43 18.31 15.72 0.87
CA GLN A 43 19.56 16.41 0.54
C GLN A 43 20.26 15.80 -0.68
N GLU A 44 20.32 14.47 -0.76
CA GLU A 44 20.94 13.77 -1.89
C GLU A 44 20.16 13.93 -3.19
N LEU A 45 18.82 13.92 -3.14
CA LEU A 45 17.97 14.18 -4.29
C LEU A 45 18.11 15.63 -4.75
N TYR A 46 18.12 16.59 -3.83
CA TYR A 46 18.34 17.99 -4.15
C TYR A 46 19.70 18.20 -4.83
N ALA A 47 20.78 17.66 -4.26
CA ALA A 47 22.12 17.76 -4.84
C ALA A 47 22.22 17.14 -6.24
N GLU A 48 21.47 16.07 -6.52
CA GLU A 48 21.46 15.42 -7.84
C GLU A 48 20.64 16.19 -8.88
N TYR A 49 19.47 16.71 -8.49
CA TYR A 49 18.43 17.13 -9.44
C TYR A 49 18.17 18.63 -9.50
N SER A 50 18.56 19.41 -8.48
CA SER A 50 18.30 20.87 -8.41
C SER A 50 18.87 21.65 -9.60
N GLU A 51 20.13 21.39 -9.99
CA GLU A 51 20.78 22.08 -11.11
C GLU A 51 20.29 21.60 -12.50
N SER A 52 19.57 20.47 -12.55
CA SER A 52 19.06 19.87 -13.80
C SER A 52 17.85 20.60 -14.38
N LEU A 53 17.34 21.67 -13.75
CA LEU A 53 16.25 22.47 -14.30
C LEU A 53 16.69 23.31 -15.53
N THR A 54 17.98 23.63 -15.66
CA THR A 54 18.53 24.46 -16.76
C THR A 54 19.32 23.66 -17.80
N LYS A 55 19.88 22.50 -17.42
CA LYS A 55 20.56 21.60 -18.35
C LYS A 55 19.54 20.63 -18.92
N LYS A 56 19.23 20.78 -20.23
CA LYS A 56 18.72 19.70 -21.09
C LYS A 56 19.43 18.42 -20.65
N SER A 57 18.65 17.47 -20.14
CA SER A 57 19.03 16.19 -19.55
C SER A 57 20.51 15.83 -19.65
N LEU A 58 21.13 15.53 -18.51
CA LEU A 58 22.32 14.70 -18.45
C LEU A 58 22.09 13.44 -19.30
N GLY A 59 22.56 13.43 -20.55
CA GLY A 59 22.86 12.27 -21.42
C GLY A 59 21.85 11.12 -21.57
N ILE A 60 20.67 11.18 -20.97
CA ILE A 60 19.74 10.06 -20.86
C ILE A 60 18.54 10.38 -21.76
N ASN A 61 18.54 9.80 -22.97
CA ASN A 61 17.39 9.76 -23.87
C ASN A 61 16.32 8.77 -23.36
N GLU A 62 16.07 8.69 -22.05
CA GLU A 62 15.03 7.81 -21.50
C GLU A 62 13.74 8.62 -21.36
N THR A 63 12.78 8.28 -22.20
CA THR A 63 11.40 8.75 -22.08
C THR A 63 10.77 8.10 -20.85
N LEU A 64 10.27 8.93 -19.93
CA LEU A 64 9.49 8.47 -18.77
C LEU A 64 8.10 7.98 -19.22
N ASN A 65 7.67 6.85 -18.68
CA ASN A 65 6.38 6.22 -18.95
C ASN A 65 5.59 5.98 -17.66
N ILE A 66 4.36 5.51 -17.82
CA ILE A 66 3.57 4.98 -16.72
C ILE A 66 4.33 3.81 -16.07
N ASP A 67 4.27 3.73 -14.75
CA ASP A 67 4.96 2.80 -13.87
C ASP A 67 6.49 2.97 -13.77
N ASP A 68 7.06 4.03 -14.37
CA ASP A 68 8.47 4.38 -14.15
C ASP A 68 8.68 5.12 -12.82
N TYR A 69 9.81 4.83 -12.18
CA TYR A 69 10.31 5.58 -11.05
C TYR A 69 10.97 6.88 -11.51
N CYS A 70 10.61 7.98 -10.87
CA CYS A 70 11.12 9.31 -11.19
C CYS A 70 11.60 10.06 -9.94
N ALA A 71 12.40 11.10 -10.15
CA ALA A 71 12.55 12.18 -9.20
C ALA A 71 11.55 13.28 -9.59
N CYS A 72 10.76 13.75 -8.60
CA CYS A 72 9.76 14.78 -8.81
C CYS A 72 10.02 16.01 -7.91
N PRO A 73 9.98 17.23 -8.46
CA PRO A 73 10.19 18.46 -7.70
C PRO A 73 8.90 18.89 -6.98
N SER A 74 9.04 19.55 -5.84
CA SER A 74 7.98 20.23 -5.10
C SER A 74 7.86 21.69 -5.53
N GLU A 75 6.78 22.37 -5.12
CA GLU A 75 6.64 23.82 -5.30
C GLU A 75 7.70 24.62 -4.51
N SER A 76 8.28 24.03 -3.46
CA SER A 76 9.34 24.61 -2.63
C SER A 76 10.74 24.15 -3.03
N GLU A 77 10.91 23.62 -4.24
CA GLU A 77 12.17 23.12 -4.81
C GLU A 77 12.80 21.90 -4.08
N ASP A 78 12.06 21.27 -3.18
CA ASP A 78 12.44 19.95 -2.65
C ASP A 78 12.27 18.87 -3.73
N TRP A 79 12.99 17.76 -3.60
CA TRP A 79 12.90 16.62 -4.53
C TRP A 79 12.49 15.36 -3.79
N TYR A 80 11.63 14.55 -4.42
CA TYR A 80 11.13 13.29 -3.88
C TYR A 80 11.31 12.15 -4.87
N ARG A 81 11.33 10.91 -4.35
CA ARG A 81 11.14 9.72 -5.19
C ARG A 81 9.67 9.56 -5.52
N GLY A 82 9.37 9.40 -6.80
CA GLY A 82 8.04 9.26 -7.34
C GLY A 82 7.87 7.99 -8.15
N LEU A 83 6.62 7.56 -8.31
CA LEU A 83 6.19 6.54 -9.25
C LEU A 83 5.09 7.12 -10.14
N ILE A 84 5.30 7.12 -11.44
CA ILE A 84 4.33 7.67 -12.40
C ILE A 84 3.14 6.71 -12.49
N ARG A 85 1.96 7.17 -12.09
CA ARG A 85 0.73 6.35 -12.13
C ARG A 85 -0.09 6.58 -13.39
N GLN A 86 -0.11 7.81 -13.88
CA GLN A 86 -0.86 8.20 -15.07
C GLN A 86 -0.13 9.33 -15.78
N ILE A 87 -0.31 9.41 -17.10
CA ILE A 87 0.10 10.54 -17.93
C ILE A 87 -1.12 10.90 -18.79
N ASP A 88 -1.57 12.15 -18.71
CA ASP A 88 -2.68 12.63 -19.53
C ASP A 88 -2.22 13.04 -20.94
N SER A 89 -3.18 13.30 -21.83
CA SER A 89 -2.89 13.71 -23.22
C SER A 89 -2.19 15.07 -23.33
N ASN A 90 -2.20 15.87 -22.26
CA ASN A 90 -1.57 17.19 -22.21
C ASN A 90 -0.14 17.12 -21.65
N GLY A 91 0.35 15.93 -21.30
CA GLY A 91 1.69 15.72 -20.74
C GLY A 91 1.79 16.01 -19.24
N ASN A 92 0.68 16.01 -18.50
CA ASN A 92 0.70 16.02 -17.04
C ASN A 92 0.73 14.61 -16.49
N ALA A 93 1.61 14.39 -15.52
CA ALA A 93 1.73 13.12 -14.81
C ALA A 93 1.08 13.20 -13.43
N ILE A 94 0.42 12.11 -13.02
CA ILE A 94 0.08 11.84 -11.62
C ILE A 94 1.20 11.00 -11.05
N VAL A 95 1.94 11.57 -10.10
CA VAL A 95 3.08 10.93 -9.46
C VAL A 95 2.75 10.59 -8.02
N PHE A 96 2.91 9.33 -7.64
CA PHE A 96 2.79 8.88 -6.26
C PHE A 96 4.16 9.02 -5.56
N LYS A 97 4.24 9.83 -4.50
CA LYS A 97 5.47 9.99 -3.72
C LYS A 97 5.67 8.78 -2.82
N ILE A 98 6.50 7.84 -3.25
CA ILE A 98 6.60 6.50 -2.65
C ILE A 98 7.08 6.51 -1.19
N ASP A 99 7.71 7.59 -0.76
CA ASP A 99 8.21 7.78 0.60
C ASP A 99 7.24 8.56 1.48
N TYR A 100 6.11 9.05 0.97
CA TYR A 100 5.19 9.92 1.72
C TYR A 100 3.74 9.46 1.62
N GLY A 101 3.35 8.88 0.48
CA GLY A 101 2.03 8.30 0.26
C GLY A 101 1.01 9.23 -0.37
N ASP A 102 1.33 10.50 -0.56
CA ASP A 102 0.50 11.45 -1.29
C ASP A 102 0.85 11.49 -2.78
N VAL A 103 -0.08 12.02 -3.56
CA VAL A 103 0.05 12.17 -5.02
C VAL A 103 0.29 13.62 -5.40
N GLN A 104 1.07 13.82 -6.45
CA GLN A 104 1.37 15.12 -7.02
C GLN A 104 1.02 15.14 -8.51
N TYR A 105 0.42 16.24 -8.94
CA TYR A 105 0.17 16.53 -10.35
C TYR A 105 1.29 17.42 -10.87
N VAL A 106 2.02 16.97 -11.88
CA VAL A 106 3.20 17.66 -12.37
C VAL A 106 3.41 17.41 -13.87
N PRO A 107 3.70 18.45 -14.67
CA PRO A 107 4.09 18.26 -16.06
C PRO A 107 5.29 17.32 -16.20
N ILE A 108 5.20 16.34 -17.09
CA ILE A 108 6.22 15.28 -17.24
C ILE A 108 7.61 15.84 -17.54
N GLN A 109 7.69 17.01 -18.19
CA GLN A 109 8.94 17.71 -18.49
C GLN A 109 9.74 18.14 -17.24
N PHE A 110 9.09 18.26 -16.08
CA PHE A 110 9.75 18.59 -14.81
C PHE A 110 10.19 17.35 -14.05
N LEU A 111 9.76 16.16 -14.46
CA LEU A 111 10.23 14.90 -13.90
C LEU A 111 11.61 14.54 -14.44
N ARG A 112 12.36 13.76 -13.67
CA ARG A 112 13.65 13.21 -14.07
C ARG A 112 13.66 11.69 -13.85
N PRO A 113 14.32 10.90 -14.72
CA PRO A 113 14.59 9.50 -14.43
C PRO A 113 15.28 9.35 -13.08
N LEU A 114 14.79 8.42 -12.25
CA LEU A 114 15.37 8.18 -10.95
C LEU A 114 16.71 7.44 -11.08
N HIS A 115 17.78 8.02 -10.55
CA HIS A 115 19.12 7.45 -10.62
C HIS A 115 19.13 6.12 -9.85
N LYS A 116 19.77 5.09 -10.41
CA LYS A 116 19.72 3.70 -9.89
C LYS A 116 20.11 3.58 -8.41
N ARG A 117 20.99 4.45 -7.91
CA ARG A 117 21.37 4.52 -6.47
C ARG A 117 20.18 4.76 -5.54
N PHE A 118 19.19 5.54 -5.99
CA PHE A 118 17.97 5.83 -5.24
C PHE A 118 16.92 4.73 -5.35
N ILE A 119 17.06 3.76 -6.26
CA ILE A 119 16.17 2.60 -6.38
C ILE A 119 16.53 1.52 -5.34
N GLN A 120 17.79 1.49 -4.88
CA GLN A 120 18.28 0.49 -3.93
C GLN A 120 17.77 0.70 -2.50
N LEU A 121 17.41 1.94 -2.15
CA LEU A 121 16.81 2.25 -0.86
C LEU A 121 15.34 1.79 -0.86
N HIS A 122 14.90 1.06 0.15
CA HIS A 122 13.48 0.70 0.29
C HIS A 122 12.61 1.95 0.49
N ARG A 123 11.29 1.85 0.27
CA ARG A 123 10.34 2.94 0.60
C ARG A 123 10.47 3.29 2.07
N LEU A 124 10.28 4.56 2.45
CA LEU A 124 10.43 5.01 3.84
C LEU A 124 9.10 5.17 4.59
N ALA A 125 7.97 5.10 3.90
CA ALA A 125 6.63 5.11 4.48
C ALA A 125 6.02 3.72 4.58
N PHE A 126 5.42 3.42 5.72
CA PHE A 126 4.49 2.31 5.88
C PHE A 126 3.15 2.69 5.25
N HIS A 127 2.62 1.85 4.37
CA HIS A 127 1.25 1.96 3.89
C HIS A 127 0.32 1.19 4.84
N CYS A 128 -0.58 1.90 5.48
CA CYS A 128 -1.32 1.42 6.64
C CYS A 128 -2.84 1.53 6.48
N SER A 129 -3.53 0.69 7.26
CA SER A 129 -4.97 0.71 7.47
C SER A 129 -5.27 0.42 8.93
N LEU A 130 -6.33 1.00 9.50
CA LEU A 130 -6.74 0.66 10.85
C LEU A 130 -7.34 -0.75 10.86
N VAL A 131 -6.83 -1.58 11.78
CA VAL A 131 -7.32 -2.95 11.96
C VAL A 131 -8.81 -2.95 12.38
N ASN A 132 -9.57 -3.94 11.89
CA ASN A 132 -10.96 -4.18 12.26
C ASN A 132 -11.97 -3.05 11.94
N LEU A 133 -11.69 -2.19 10.95
CA LEU A 133 -12.66 -1.19 10.45
C LEU A 133 -13.17 -1.51 9.04
N ILE A 134 -14.50 -1.42 8.83
CA ILE A 134 -15.06 -1.43 7.46
C ILE A 134 -15.03 -0.03 6.88
N LYS A 135 -14.41 0.11 5.71
CA LYS A 135 -14.70 1.23 4.82
C LYS A 135 -16.16 1.16 4.34
N PRO A 136 -17.00 2.17 4.62
CA PRO A 136 -18.36 2.20 4.08
C PRO A 136 -18.34 2.18 2.54
N LEU A 137 -19.40 1.68 1.91
CA LEU A 137 -19.50 1.61 0.45
C LEU A 137 -19.36 3.00 -0.19
N ASP A 138 -19.97 4.00 0.43
CA ASP A 138 -19.90 5.41 0.00
C ASP A 138 -18.64 6.12 0.49
N GLY A 139 -17.70 5.37 1.08
CA GLY A 139 -16.47 5.90 1.68
C GLY A 139 -16.68 6.49 3.08
N TRP A 140 -15.57 6.97 3.64
CA TRP A 140 -15.57 7.66 4.93
C TRP A 140 -16.12 9.08 4.76
N SER A 141 -16.90 9.55 5.73
CA SER A 141 -17.32 10.95 5.72
C SER A 141 -16.10 11.86 5.93
N VAL A 142 -16.09 13.02 5.27
CA VAL A 142 -15.01 14.01 5.38
C VAL A 142 -14.73 14.35 6.84
N LYS A 143 -15.79 14.54 7.64
CA LYS A 143 -15.69 14.80 9.08
C LYS A 143 -14.90 13.73 9.83
N LEU A 144 -15.15 12.45 9.57
CA LEU A 144 -14.44 11.36 10.24
C LEU A 144 -12.98 11.26 9.81
N VAL A 145 -12.70 11.51 8.52
CA VAL A 145 -11.32 11.54 8.02
C VAL A 145 -10.55 12.71 8.63
N ASP A 146 -11.17 13.88 8.76
CA ASP A 146 -10.55 15.05 9.37
C ASP A 146 -10.32 14.87 10.87
N GLU A 147 -11.26 14.25 11.58
CA GLU A 147 -11.09 13.85 12.98
C GLU A 147 -9.92 12.88 13.14
N PHE A 148 -9.86 11.83 12.31
CA PHE A 148 -8.74 10.89 12.30
C PHE A 148 -7.40 11.58 12.02
N ARG A 149 -7.34 12.43 10.99
CA ARG A 149 -6.14 13.20 10.65
C ARG A 149 -5.68 14.07 11.81
N SER A 150 -6.60 14.76 12.48
CA SER A 150 -6.29 15.65 13.62
C SER A 150 -5.72 14.90 14.83
N ARG A 151 -6.08 13.62 15.00
CA ARG A 151 -5.51 12.77 16.05
C ARG A 151 -4.14 12.22 15.67
N LEU A 152 -3.92 11.95 14.39
CA LEU A 152 -2.63 11.47 13.90
C LEU A 152 -1.53 12.55 13.88
N THR A 153 -1.89 13.83 13.87
CA THR A 153 -0.91 14.95 13.91
C THR A 153 -0.37 15.24 15.33
N THR A 154 -0.74 14.44 16.33
CA THR A 154 -0.13 14.51 17.67
C THR A 154 1.36 14.13 17.64
N THR A 155 2.13 14.64 18.61
CA THR A 155 3.62 14.65 18.54
C THR A 155 4.27 13.31 18.21
N PHE A 156 3.83 12.20 18.80
CA PHE A 156 4.25 10.83 18.44
C PHE A 156 3.18 9.81 18.79
N LEU A 157 2.99 8.82 17.91
CA LEU A 157 2.05 7.71 18.07
C LEU A 157 2.81 6.39 18.22
N TYR A 158 2.12 5.36 18.69
CA TYR A 158 2.58 3.97 18.61
C TYR A 158 1.71 3.18 17.64
N ALA A 159 2.31 2.62 16.60
CA ALA A 159 1.66 1.71 15.67
C ALA A 159 2.06 0.28 15.99
N LYS A 160 1.09 -0.56 16.35
CA LYS A 160 1.27 -2.00 16.49
C LYS A 160 0.82 -2.68 15.19
N PHE A 161 1.73 -3.39 14.55
CA PHE A 161 1.48 -4.07 13.27
C PHE A 161 0.77 -5.41 13.52
N ILE A 162 -0.51 -5.50 13.17
CA ILE A 162 -1.34 -6.67 13.50
C ILE A 162 -1.33 -7.68 12.36
N ASN A 163 -1.38 -7.22 11.10
CA ASN A 163 -1.30 -8.07 9.91
C ASN A 163 -0.68 -7.32 8.74
N TYR A 164 -0.32 -8.06 7.69
CA TYR A 164 0.16 -7.51 6.44
C TYR A 164 -0.58 -8.16 5.27
N ASN A 165 -1.03 -7.33 4.33
CA ASN A 165 -1.66 -7.75 3.09
C ASN A 165 -0.62 -7.67 1.96
N GLU A 166 -0.01 -8.80 1.62
CA GLU A 166 1.04 -8.89 0.58
C GLU A 166 0.56 -8.45 -0.81
N ILE A 167 -0.73 -8.66 -1.09
CA ILE A 167 -1.35 -8.28 -2.37
C ILE A 167 -1.40 -6.76 -2.46
N ARG A 168 -1.99 -6.10 -1.47
CA ARG A 168 -2.18 -4.66 -1.48
C ARG A 168 -0.97 -3.87 -0.98
N ASP A 169 0.04 -4.55 -0.44
CA ASP A 169 1.20 -3.93 0.21
C ASP A 169 0.79 -3.02 1.38
N ILE A 170 -0.21 -3.43 2.15
CA ILE A 170 -0.79 -2.65 3.26
C ILE A 170 -0.65 -3.40 4.58
N SER A 171 -0.17 -2.70 5.60
CA SER A 171 -0.17 -3.16 6.98
C SER A 171 -1.48 -2.78 7.67
N GLU A 172 -2.10 -3.75 8.35
CA GLU A 172 -3.18 -3.45 9.28
C GLU A 172 -2.59 -3.15 10.65
N VAL A 173 -2.86 -1.95 11.16
CA VAL A 173 -2.24 -1.43 12.37
C VAL A 173 -3.29 -1.05 13.41
N GLU A 174 -2.90 -1.19 14.66
CA GLU A 174 -3.56 -0.57 15.80
C GLU A 174 -2.74 0.66 16.21
N ILE A 175 -3.38 1.82 16.28
CA ILE A 175 -2.72 3.08 16.65
C ILE A 175 -3.08 3.45 18.08
N THR A 176 -2.07 3.75 18.89
CA THR A 176 -2.24 4.23 20.27
C THR A 176 -1.62 5.60 20.43
N GLU A 177 -2.38 6.56 20.97
CA GLU A 177 -1.88 7.85 21.39
C GLU A 177 -1.10 7.74 22.71
N LYS A 178 0.02 8.48 22.82
CA LYS A 178 0.84 8.49 24.03
C LYS A 178 0.09 9.00 25.27
N SER A 179 -0.82 9.97 25.08
CA SER A 179 -1.59 10.63 26.14
C SER A 179 -2.65 9.72 26.76
N SER A 180 -3.37 8.98 25.94
CA SER A 180 -4.54 8.20 26.37
C SER A 180 -4.22 6.74 26.69
N LYS A 181 -3.15 6.17 26.11
CA LYS A 181 -2.87 4.72 26.11
C LYS A 181 -4.03 3.87 25.57
N THR A 182 -5.01 4.48 24.92
CA THR A 182 -6.14 3.79 24.30
C THR A 182 -5.98 3.73 22.80
N SER A 183 -6.43 2.61 22.23
CA SER A 183 -6.47 2.39 20.79
C SER A 183 -7.42 3.39 20.12
N LEU A 184 -6.95 4.09 19.09
CA LEU A 184 -7.78 4.99 18.29
C LEU A 184 -8.92 4.25 17.60
N ASN A 185 -8.75 2.96 17.35
CA ASN A 185 -9.77 2.11 16.74
C ASN A 185 -11.06 2.06 17.57
N ASN A 186 -10.98 2.28 18.89
CA ASN A 186 -12.13 2.24 19.79
C ASN A 186 -13.13 3.38 19.56
N ASP A 187 -12.67 4.48 18.98
CA ASP A 187 -13.47 5.70 18.87
C ASP A 187 -14.28 5.75 17.58
N PHE A 188 -14.02 4.85 16.63
CA PHE A 188 -14.69 4.82 15.32
C PHE A 188 -15.90 3.87 15.27
N GLN A 189 -16.73 3.87 16.32
CA GLN A 189 -18.04 3.20 16.28
C GLN A 189 -18.98 3.90 15.28
N PRO A 190 -19.86 3.19 14.56
CA PRO A 190 -20.16 1.76 14.56
C PRO A 190 -19.43 0.99 13.44
N TYR A 191 -18.26 1.46 13.02
CA TYR A 191 -17.52 0.90 11.88
C TYR A 191 -16.60 -0.26 12.28
N GLN A 192 -16.50 -0.53 13.58
CA GLN A 192 -15.82 -1.71 14.09
C GLN A 192 -16.45 -2.99 13.58
N MET A 193 -15.61 -3.99 13.38
CA MET A 193 -16.04 -5.36 13.12
C MET A 193 -15.24 -6.38 13.90
N GLN A 194 -15.84 -7.57 13.92
CA GLN A 194 -15.17 -8.74 14.41
C GLN A 194 -14.44 -9.43 13.27
N ARG A 195 -13.17 -9.75 13.52
CA ARG A 195 -12.38 -10.55 12.60
C ARG A 195 -12.79 -12.00 12.74
N LEU A 196 -13.25 -12.59 11.65
CA LEU A 196 -13.54 -14.00 11.58
C LEU A 196 -12.48 -14.69 10.73
N VAL A 197 -11.67 -15.52 11.37
CA VAL A 197 -10.73 -16.38 10.66
C VAL A 197 -11.48 -17.66 10.30
N LEU A 198 -11.65 -17.89 9.00
CA LEU A 198 -12.20 -19.16 8.56
C LEU A 198 -11.08 -20.19 8.47
N PRO A 199 -11.25 -21.39 9.04
CA PRO A 199 -10.33 -22.51 8.86
C PRO A 199 -10.51 -23.06 7.45
N ILE A 200 -9.99 -22.35 6.46
CA ILE A 200 -9.97 -22.83 5.08
C ILE A 200 -8.65 -23.54 4.86
N ASN A 201 -8.72 -24.76 4.32
CA ASN A 201 -7.59 -25.64 4.08
C ASN A 201 -6.47 -24.95 3.28
N ASP A 202 -5.19 -25.23 3.55
CA ASP A 202 -4.02 -24.53 2.98
C ASP A 202 -3.88 -24.64 1.44
N LYS A 203 -4.78 -25.37 0.77
CA LYS A 203 -4.81 -25.53 -0.70
C LYS A 203 -5.26 -24.29 -1.48
N PHE A 204 -5.61 -23.19 -0.80
CA PHE A 204 -6.21 -22.00 -1.43
C PHE A 204 -5.36 -20.75 -1.33
N LEU A 205 -4.10 -20.90 -0.92
CA LEU A 205 -3.15 -19.79 -0.93
C LEU A 205 -2.64 -19.55 -2.33
N TYR A 206 -2.39 -18.28 -2.62
CA TYR A 206 -1.64 -17.89 -3.82
C TYR A 206 -0.26 -18.53 -3.71
N GLU A 207 0.00 -19.53 -4.54
CA GLU A 207 1.32 -20.13 -4.65
C GLU A 207 2.13 -19.35 -5.68
N HIS A 208 3.39 -19.05 -5.35
CA HIS A 208 4.34 -18.59 -6.36
C HIS A 208 4.54 -19.72 -7.37
N ILE A 209 4.12 -19.49 -8.60
CA ILE A 209 4.37 -20.42 -9.70
C ILE A 209 5.82 -20.17 -10.17
N PRO A 210 6.72 -21.17 -10.11
CA PRO A 210 8.07 -21.04 -10.64
C PRO A 210 8.04 -20.68 -12.14
N LEU A 211 8.98 -19.84 -12.58
CA LEU A 211 9.09 -19.40 -13.98
C LEU A 211 9.11 -20.58 -14.98
N GLU A 212 9.84 -21.65 -14.65
CA GLU A 212 9.95 -22.88 -15.45
C GLU A 212 8.58 -23.52 -15.72
N LYS A 213 7.66 -23.45 -14.75
CA LYS A 213 6.29 -23.93 -14.91
C LYS A 213 5.49 -23.02 -15.83
N ILE A 214 5.67 -21.70 -15.72
CA ILE A 214 4.96 -20.71 -16.56
C ILE A 214 5.29 -20.91 -18.04
N GLU A 215 6.55 -21.16 -18.37
CA GLU A 215 7.00 -21.37 -19.77
C GLU A 215 6.33 -22.57 -20.44
N SER A 216 5.89 -23.56 -19.66
CA SER A 216 5.23 -24.77 -20.16
C SER A 216 3.70 -24.64 -20.32
N ILE A 217 3.10 -23.57 -19.79
CA ILE A 217 1.63 -23.41 -19.74
C ILE A 217 1.15 -22.65 -20.98
N GLN A 218 0.13 -23.18 -21.66
CA GLN A 218 -0.46 -22.51 -22.81
C GLN A 218 -1.30 -21.29 -22.39
N ALA A 219 -1.27 -20.21 -23.18
CA ALA A 219 -1.98 -18.96 -22.86
C ALA A 219 -3.50 -19.15 -22.62
N ASN A 220 -4.13 -20.12 -23.30
CA ASN A 220 -5.54 -20.46 -23.13
C ASN A 220 -5.87 -21.20 -21.80
N GLN A 221 -4.85 -21.62 -21.06
CA GLN A 221 -4.96 -22.26 -19.74
C GLN A 221 -4.84 -21.24 -18.59
N ILE A 222 -4.47 -20.00 -18.89
CA ILE A 222 -4.26 -18.93 -17.93
C ILE A 222 -5.40 -17.91 -18.02
N ARG A 223 -5.90 -17.46 -16.88
CA ARG A 223 -6.73 -16.25 -16.79
C ARG A 223 -6.15 -15.28 -15.79
N MET A 224 -6.07 -14.01 -16.14
CA MET A 224 -5.71 -12.96 -15.20
C MET A 224 -6.84 -12.81 -14.17
N LEU A 225 -6.52 -12.98 -12.89
CA LEU A 225 -7.45 -12.77 -11.77
C LEU A 225 -7.40 -11.31 -11.30
N TYR A 226 -6.19 -10.82 -11.09
CA TYR A 226 -5.95 -9.50 -10.53
C TYR A 226 -4.62 -8.97 -11.03
N TYR A 227 -4.56 -7.68 -11.35
CA TYR A 227 -3.36 -7.03 -11.85
C TYR A 227 -3.04 -5.83 -10.95
N ILE A 228 -1.80 -5.76 -10.47
CA ILE A 228 -1.32 -4.62 -9.68
C ILE A 228 -0.32 -3.83 -10.52
N CYS A 229 0.69 -4.51 -11.06
CA CYS A 229 1.71 -3.95 -11.94
C CYS A 229 2.38 -5.08 -12.75
N PRO A 230 3.26 -4.77 -13.72
CA PRO A 230 3.89 -5.80 -14.55
C PRO A 230 4.69 -6.84 -13.75
N SER A 231 5.23 -6.44 -12.58
CA SER A 231 5.97 -7.33 -11.69
C SER A 231 5.11 -8.00 -10.61
N ARG A 232 3.83 -7.65 -10.48
CA ARG A 232 2.92 -8.22 -9.47
C ARG A 232 1.50 -8.33 -10.03
N PHE A 233 1.14 -9.54 -10.41
CA PHE A 233 -0.19 -9.89 -10.88
C PHE A 233 -0.51 -11.34 -10.50
N TYR A 234 -1.79 -11.66 -10.50
CA TYR A 234 -2.30 -12.96 -10.07
C TYR A 234 -3.04 -13.59 -11.23
N ILE A 235 -2.72 -14.85 -11.47
CA ILE A 235 -3.33 -15.64 -12.53
C ILE A 235 -4.00 -16.87 -11.94
N TYR A 236 -4.95 -17.37 -12.71
CA TYR A 236 -5.68 -18.59 -12.48
C TYR A 236 -5.30 -19.61 -13.54
N LEU A 237 -4.96 -20.82 -13.11
CA LEU A 237 -4.69 -21.96 -14.00
C LEU A 237 -5.94 -22.83 -14.11
N ARG A 238 -6.32 -23.16 -15.35
CA ARG A 238 -7.55 -23.92 -15.65
C ARG A 238 -7.58 -25.32 -15.01
N GLU A 239 -6.43 -25.94 -14.80
CA GLU A 239 -6.30 -27.23 -14.10
C GLU A 239 -6.77 -27.20 -12.63
N ASN A 240 -6.83 -26.02 -12.02
CA ASN A 240 -7.22 -25.86 -10.61
C ASN A 240 -8.72 -25.59 -10.39
N ILE A 241 -9.57 -25.83 -11.41
CA ILE A 241 -11.01 -25.49 -11.37
C ILE A 241 -11.78 -26.17 -10.25
N ASN A 242 -11.50 -27.45 -10.00
CA ASN A 242 -12.17 -28.18 -8.93
C ASN A 242 -11.78 -27.63 -7.54
N SER A 243 -10.53 -27.19 -7.38
CA SER A 243 -10.08 -26.56 -6.14
C SER A 243 -10.86 -25.26 -5.90
N TYR A 244 -10.92 -24.37 -6.90
CA TYR A 244 -11.63 -23.10 -6.77
C TYR A 244 -13.14 -23.27 -6.51
N THR A 245 -13.81 -24.19 -7.20
CA THR A 245 -15.23 -24.47 -6.95
C THR A 245 -15.46 -24.99 -5.52
N ASN A 246 -14.57 -25.84 -5.01
CA ASN A 246 -14.65 -26.31 -3.61
C ASN A 246 -14.46 -25.16 -2.63
N PHE A 247 -13.51 -24.26 -2.87
CA PHE A 247 -13.32 -23.05 -2.07
C PHE A 247 -14.58 -22.18 -2.01
N GLN A 248 -15.22 -21.93 -3.16
CA GLN A 248 -16.46 -21.16 -3.21
C GLN A 248 -17.58 -21.83 -2.40
N ASN A 249 -17.68 -23.16 -2.45
CA ASN A 249 -18.66 -23.91 -1.67
C ASN A 249 -18.38 -23.84 -0.16
N ASP A 250 -17.13 -23.98 0.25
CA ASP A 250 -16.74 -23.90 1.66
C ASP A 250 -16.95 -22.50 2.23
N LEU A 251 -16.60 -21.46 1.45
CA LEU A 251 -16.89 -20.07 1.80
C LEU A 251 -18.40 -19.83 1.92
N HIS A 252 -19.20 -20.36 0.99
CA HIS A 252 -20.65 -20.24 1.03
C HIS A 252 -21.25 -20.86 2.29
N LYS A 253 -20.83 -22.09 2.65
CA LYS A 253 -21.27 -22.76 3.88
C LYS A 253 -20.87 -21.98 5.12
N ALA A 254 -19.64 -21.49 5.17
CA ALA A 254 -19.15 -20.69 6.29
C ALA A 254 -19.97 -19.40 6.47
N VAL A 255 -20.27 -18.69 5.38
CA VAL A 255 -21.10 -17.48 5.41
C VAL A 255 -22.55 -17.79 5.83
N GLN A 256 -23.13 -18.91 5.38
CA GLN A 256 -24.47 -19.32 5.81
C GLN A 256 -24.54 -19.55 7.33
N ASN A 257 -23.54 -20.19 7.92
CA ASN A 257 -23.46 -20.42 9.36
C ASN A 257 -23.33 -19.12 10.18
N LEU A 258 -22.78 -18.05 9.60
CA LEU A 258 -22.72 -16.74 10.26
C LEU A 258 -24.07 -16.02 10.26
N ARG A 259 -24.90 -16.22 9.23
CA ARG A 259 -26.23 -15.60 9.13
C ARG A 259 -27.22 -16.11 10.17
N SER A 260 -26.99 -17.29 10.75
CA SER A 260 -27.79 -17.82 11.86
C SER A 260 -27.51 -17.16 13.22
N ILE A 261 -26.50 -16.29 13.31
CA ILE A 261 -26.19 -15.55 14.54
C ILE A 261 -27.09 -14.31 14.58
N SER A 262 -27.93 -14.21 15.62
CA SER A 262 -29.07 -13.28 15.73
C SER A 262 -28.72 -11.78 15.90
N THR A 263 -27.45 -11.43 16.01
CA THR A 263 -26.97 -10.05 16.14
C THR A 263 -26.38 -9.56 14.81
N PRO A 264 -26.72 -8.34 14.35
CA PRO A 264 -26.12 -7.74 13.15
C PRO A 264 -24.66 -7.35 13.44
N VAL A 265 -23.79 -8.36 13.49
CA VAL A 265 -22.35 -8.19 13.65
C VAL A 265 -21.73 -8.14 12.26
N LYS A 266 -20.95 -7.10 12.04
CA LYS A 266 -20.12 -6.92 10.86
C LYS A 266 -18.89 -7.80 10.99
N TYR A 267 -18.65 -8.69 10.02
CA TYR A 267 -17.49 -9.58 10.01
C TYR A 267 -16.52 -9.25 8.87
N GLN A 268 -15.22 -9.28 9.15
CA GLN A 268 -14.20 -9.42 8.12
C GLN A 268 -13.82 -10.90 8.02
N VAL A 269 -14.08 -11.51 6.86
CA VAL A 269 -13.63 -12.88 6.58
C VAL A 269 -12.21 -12.82 6.04
N ILE A 270 -11.30 -13.51 6.72
CA ILE A 270 -9.91 -13.60 6.27
C ILE A 270 -9.51 -15.06 6.16
N VAL A 271 -8.96 -15.37 4.99
CA VAL A 271 -8.38 -16.66 4.68
C VAL A 271 -6.89 -16.54 4.96
N LYS A 272 -6.40 -17.25 5.98
CA LYS A 272 -4.98 -17.32 6.32
C LYS A 272 -4.46 -18.73 6.09
N LYS A 273 -3.19 -18.83 5.71
CA LYS A 273 -2.38 -20.06 5.83
C LYS A 273 -2.27 -20.43 7.30
N MET A 274 -2.59 -21.66 7.66
CA MET A 274 -2.25 -22.19 8.99
C MET A 274 -0.83 -22.77 8.98
#